data_AF-A0A0R3LQ19-F1
#
_entry.id   AF-A0A0R3LQ19-F1
#
_cell.length_a   1.000
_cell.length_b   1.000
_cell.length_c   1.000
_cell.angle_alpha   90.00
_cell.angle_beta   90.00
_cell.angle_gamma   90.00
#
_symmetry.space_group_name_H-M   'P 1'
#
loop_
_entity.id
_entity.type
_entity.pdbx_description
1 polymer ?
#
loop_
_entity_poly.entity_id
_entity_poly.type
_entity_poly.pdbx_seq_one_letter_code
_entity_poly.pdbx_strand_id
1 'polypeptide(L)'
;MQRMQSETETNPPPIGLAASASMFGAFSILLWLTVMAAIPWLRDTFGISPIIGWYISGTAFVLIPMLIYGCLMTWRELPNRSLGSLKKRARLSAMNRGDVIWAIGGTFAIATATAAILALARYLDPNFRPSPWFLLEPPGWHASVFAAWIPLFVSNILGEELCWRGYLLPRQEAGFGRIAWLPNGIFWCLFHWSFGWPIMVTLLPITLLLPWIVQQRQNTSVGIVIHGVFNAAGFIAVVSGAGT
;
A
#
# COMPACT_ATOMS: atom_id res chain seq x y z
N MET A 1 -0.03 46.67 -11.54
CA MET A 1 0.79 45.46 -11.25
C MET A 1 -0.15 44.26 -11.24
N GLN A 2 -0.31 43.58 -12.37
CA GLN A 2 -1.27 42.48 -12.51
C GLN A 2 -0.70 41.46 -13.50
N ARG A 3 -0.01 40.45 -12.96
CA ARG A 3 0.24 39.16 -13.60
C ARG A 3 0.64 38.19 -12.49
N MET A 4 -0.35 37.67 -11.77
CA MET A 4 -0.17 36.41 -11.05
C MET A 4 0.19 35.39 -12.13
N GLN A 5 1.44 34.93 -12.07
CA GLN A 5 1.91 33.81 -12.86
C GLN A 5 0.94 32.66 -12.64
N SER A 6 0.30 32.19 -13.71
CA SER A 6 -0.34 30.90 -13.72
C SER A 6 0.74 29.88 -13.36
N GLU A 7 0.71 29.37 -12.13
CA GLU A 7 1.43 28.14 -11.81
C GLU A 7 0.95 27.11 -12.82
N THR A 8 1.78 26.83 -13.82
CA THR A 8 1.50 25.79 -14.80
C THR A 8 1.35 24.49 -14.02
N GLU A 9 0.10 24.01 -13.91
CA GLU A 9 -0.15 22.65 -13.44
C GLU A 9 0.58 21.71 -14.40
N THR A 10 1.73 21.21 -13.96
CA THR A 10 2.50 20.23 -14.71
C THR A 10 1.73 18.92 -14.65
N ASN A 11 0.97 18.66 -15.71
CA ASN A 11 0.37 17.34 -15.90
C ASN A 11 1.48 16.28 -15.86
N PRO A 12 1.31 15.21 -15.07
CA PRO A 12 2.32 14.17 -14.97
C PRO A 12 2.53 13.50 -16.33
N PRO A 13 3.78 13.20 -16.73
CA PRO A 13 4.01 12.54 -18.01
C PRO A 13 3.41 11.13 -17.98
N PRO A 14 2.78 10.68 -19.08
CA PRO A 14 2.09 9.40 -19.13
C PRO A 14 3.05 8.23 -18.89
N ILE A 15 2.50 7.12 -18.39
CA ILE A 15 3.22 5.86 -18.28
C ILE A 15 2.40 4.72 -18.91
N GLY A 16 3.08 3.85 -19.65
CA GLY A 16 2.47 2.67 -20.26
C GLY A 16 2.45 1.46 -19.33
N LEU A 17 1.91 0.35 -19.85
CA LEU A 17 1.68 -0.87 -19.06
C LEU A 17 3.00 -1.56 -18.69
N ALA A 18 3.93 -1.66 -19.64
CA ALA A 18 5.24 -2.27 -19.42
C ALA A 18 6.02 -1.53 -18.32
N ALA A 19 6.09 -0.19 -18.39
CA ALA A 19 6.78 0.61 -17.39
C ALA A 19 6.10 0.54 -16.01
N SER A 20 4.75 0.51 -15.97
CA SER A 20 4.01 0.27 -14.72
C SER A 20 4.36 -1.10 -14.12
N ALA A 21 4.32 -2.15 -14.95
CA ALA A 21 4.62 -3.52 -14.54
C ALA A 21 6.07 -3.65 -14.02
N SER A 22 7.04 -3.01 -14.68
CA SER A 22 8.44 -3.01 -14.23
C SER A 22 8.61 -2.37 -12.86
N MET A 23 7.90 -1.28 -12.56
CA MET A 23 7.98 -0.60 -11.27
C MET A 23 7.40 -1.45 -10.14
N PHE A 24 6.16 -1.93 -10.29
CA PHE A 24 5.56 -2.83 -9.31
C PHE A 24 6.37 -4.13 -9.18
N GLY A 25 6.82 -4.68 -10.30
CA GLY A 25 7.63 -5.89 -10.36
C GLY A 25 8.95 -5.77 -9.61
N ALA A 26 9.66 -4.64 -9.74
CA ALA A 26 10.91 -4.41 -9.01
C ALA A 26 10.69 -4.47 -7.48
N PHE A 27 9.68 -3.76 -6.97
CA PHE A 27 9.36 -3.80 -5.55
C PHE A 27 8.79 -5.15 -5.11
N SER A 28 8.09 -5.85 -6.01
CA SER A 28 7.58 -7.19 -5.75
C SER A 28 8.70 -8.22 -5.63
N ILE A 29 9.76 -8.10 -6.43
CA ILE A 29 10.97 -8.92 -6.30
C ILE A 29 11.67 -8.61 -4.98
N LEU A 30 11.79 -7.34 -4.58
CA LEU A 30 12.34 -6.97 -3.27
C LEU A 30 11.52 -7.54 -2.12
N LEU A 31 10.19 -7.50 -2.23
CA LEU A 31 9.28 -8.11 -1.26
C LEU A 31 9.48 -9.62 -1.19
N TRP A 32 9.58 -10.29 -2.35
CA TRP A 32 9.84 -11.73 -2.42
C TRP A 32 11.19 -12.11 -1.81
N LEU A 33 12.27 -11.39 -2.13
CA LEU A 33 13.59 -11.60 -1.53
C LEU A 33 13.56 -11.39 -0.01
N THR A 34 12.79 -10.41 0.45
CA THR A 34 12.61 -10.17 1.88
C THR A 34 11.96 -11.38 2.55
N VAL A 35 10.83 -11.85 2.00
CA VAL A 35 10.08 -12.98 2.54
C VAL A 35 10.88 -14.29 2.47
N MET A 36 11.54 -14.56 1.35
CA MET A 36 12.13 -15.88 1.07
C MET A 36 13.60 -15.98 1.45
N ALA A 37 14.32 -14.88 1.63
CA ALA A 37 15.74 -14.88 1.97
C ALA A 37 16.03 -14.10 3.25
N ALA A 38 15.59 -12.85 3.37
CA ALA A 38 15.96 -12.01 4.51
C ALA A 38 15.34 -12.51 5.84
N ILE A 39 14.05 -12.83 5.87
CA ILE A 39 13.39 -13.34 7.09
C ILE A 39 14.01 -14.68 7.52
N PRO A 40 14.14 -15.71 6.64
CA PRO A 40 14.80 -16.96 7.03
C PRO A 40 16.25 -16.76 7.49
N TRP A 41 17.03 -15.90 6.82
CA TRP A 41 18.40 -15.62 7.22
C TRP A 41 18.49 -15.01 8.62
N LEU A 42 17.61 -14.05 8.95
CA LEU A 42 17.55 -13.45 10.29
C LEU A 42 17.18 -14.48 11.36
N ARG A 43 16.22 -15.36 11.06
CA ARG A 43 15.81 -16.46 11.94
C ARG A 43 16.95 -17.45 12.17
N ASP A 44 17.55 -17.95 11.10
CA ASP A 44 18.51 -19.05 11.16
C ASP A 44 19.88 -18.60 11.70
N THR A 45 20.25 -17.34 11.49
CA THR A 45 21.56 -16.79 11.92
C THR A 45 21.50 -16.17 13.32
N PHE A 46 20.42 -15.47 13.66
CA PHE A 46 20.35 -14.67 14.90
C PHE A 46 19.23 -15.12 15.85
N GLY A 47 18.44 -16.14 15.49
CA GLY A 47 17.30 -16.58 16.29
C GLY A 47 16.15 -15.56 16.36
N ILE A 48 16.11 -14.60 15.43
CA ILE A 48 15.05 -13.58 15.39
C ILE A 48 13.74 -14.24 14.94
N SER A 49 12.63 -13.98 15.65
CA SER A 49 11.33 -14.54 15.24
C SER A 49 10.90 -13.99 13.87
N PRO A 50 10.19 -14.77 13.03
CA PRO A 50 9.81 -14.35 11.70
C PRO A 50 9.07 -13.02 11.63
N ILE A 51 8.19 -12.73 12.60
CA ILE A 51 7.46 -11.45 12.65
C ILE A 51 8.38 -10.25 12.87
N ILE A 52 9.37 -10.38 13.76
CA ILE A 52 10.38 -9.33 14.00
C ILE A 52 11.33 -9.25 12.81
N GLY A 53 11.66 -10.39 12.20
CA GLY A 53 12.39 -10.46 10.94
C GLY A 53 11.70 -9.65 9.84
N TRP A 54 10.37 -9.78 9.69
CA TRP A 54 9.56 -8.97 8.78
C TRP A 54 9.62 -7.48 9.13
N TYR A 55 9.51 -7.13 10.42
CA TYR A 55 9.54 -5.72 10.83
C TYR A 55 10.86 -5.03 10.48
N ILE A 56 11.97 -5.73 10.69
CA ILE A 56 13.30 -5.21 10.39
C ILE A 56 13.54 -5.19 8.88
N SER A 57 13.47 -6.36 8.24
CA SER A 57 13.86 -6.52 6.84
C SER A 57 12.84 -5.92 5.86
N GLY A 58 11.54 -6.08 6.12
CA GLY A 58 10.47 -5.46 5.32
C GLY A 58 10.57 -3.94 5.34
N THR A 59 10.73 -3.34 6.52
CA THR A 59 10.93 -1.90 6.64
C THR A 59 12.17 -1.43 5.90
N ALA A 60 13.32 -2.09 6.11
CA ALA A 60 14.60 -1.66 5.56
C ALA A 60 14.73 -1.86 4.04
N PHE A 61 14.23 -2.98 3.50
CA PHE A 61 14.45 -3.37 2.11
C PHE A 61 13.28 -3.12 1.18
N VAL A 62 12.07 -2.92 1.72
CA VAL A 62 10.86 -2.70 0.91
C VAL A 62 10.25 -1.34 1.22
N LEU A 63 9.80 -1.11 2.44
CA LEU A 63 8.91 0.01 2.75
C LEU A 63 9.62 1.38 2.72
N ILE A 64 10.80 1.47 3.35
CA ILE A 64 11.62 2.69 3.28
C ILE A 64 12.09 2.96 1.84
N PRO A 65 12.64 1.99 1.09
CA PRO A 65 12.97 2.19 -0.32
C PRO A 65 11.78 2.64 -1.17
N MET A 66 10.59 2.10 -0.95
CA MET A 66 9.36 2.52 -1.64
C MET A 66 9.00 3.97 -1.31
N LEU A 67 9.04 4.34 -0.03
CA LEU A 67 8.79 5.71 0.43
C LEU A 67 9.78 6.70 -0.18
N ILE A 68 11.09 6.37 -0.12
CA ILE A 68 12.15 7.20 -0.70
C ILE A 68 11.94 7.31 -2.20
N TYR A 69 11.69 6.20 -2.90
CA TYR A 69 11.49 6.19 -4.34
C TYR A 69 10.27 7.03 -4.76
N GLY A 70 9.12 6.83 -4.12
CA GLY A 70 7.90 7.60 -4.39
C GLY A 70 8.14 9.11 -4.20
N CYS A 71 8.75 9.50 -3.09
CA CYS A 71 9.10 10.89 -2.81
C CYS A 71 10.12 11.45 -3.82
N LEU A 72 11.22 10.73 -4.08
CA LEU A 72 12.29 11.17 -4.96
C LEU A 72 11.81 11.31 -6.40
N MET A 73 11.06 10.35 -6.90
CA MET A 73 10.55 10.38 -8.28
C MET A 73 9.50 11.47 -8.46
N THR A 74 8.63 11.67 -7.47
CA THR A 74 7.71 12.82 -7.44
C THR A 74 8.47 14.15 -7.41
N TRP A 75 9.52 14.24 -6.59
CA TRP A 75 10.37 15.43 -6.46
C TRP A 75 11.11 15.79 -7.76
N ARG A 76 11.55 14.79 -8.52
CA ARG A 76 12.23 14.97 -9.81
C ARG A 76 11.33 15.56 -10.90
N GLU A 77 10.01 15.43 -10.77
CA GLU A 77 9.05 16.01 -11.70
C GLU A 77 8.70 17.46 -11.40
N LEU A 78 9.10 17.99 -10.23
CA LEU A 78 8.71 19.32 -9.82
C LEU A 78 9.49 20.39 -10.61
N PRO A 79 8.80 21.36 -11.23
CA PRO A 79 9.47 22.50 -11.86
C PRO A 79 10.19 23.37 -10.81
N ASN A 80 9.54 23.56 -9.66
CA ASN A 80 10.10 24.25 -8.49
C ASN A 80 10.14 23.30 -7.29
N ARG A 81 11.34 23.01 -6.82
CA ARG A 81 11.64 22.09 -5.72
C ARG A 81 11.25 22.70 -4.37
N SER A 82 9.99 22.48 -3.97
CA SER A 82 9.48 22.87 -2.65
C SER A 82 8.63 21.76 -2.05
N LEU A 83 8.54 21.73 -0.71
CA LEU A 83 7.70 20.76 -0.01
C LEU A 83 6.21 20.95 -0.33
N GLY A 84 5.78 22.20 -0.57
CA GLY A 84 4.41 22.51 -1.01
C GLY A 84 4.11 21.92 -2.39
N SER A 85 5.04 22.09 -3.33
CA SER A 85 4.95 21.51 -4.67
C SER A 85 4.93 19.98 -4.63
N LEU A 86 5.75 19.36 -3.76
CA LEU A 86 5.75 17.91 -3.56
C LEU A 86 4.41 17.40 -3.06
N LYS A 87 3.85 18.05 -2.02
CA LYS A 87 2.54 17.70 -1.47
C LYS A 87 1.45 17.84 -2.53
N LYS A 88 1.44 18.93 -3.29
CA LYS A 88 0.49 19.16 -4.39
C LYS A 88 0.60 18.08 -5.46
N ARG A 89 1.81 17.77 -5.94
CA ARG A 89 2.05 16.75 -6.98
C ARG A 89 1.71 15.33 -6.51
N ALA A 90 1.97 15.01 -5.24
CA ALA A 90 1.59 13.73 -4.63
C ALA A 90 0.10 13.67 -4.23
N ARG A 91 -0.69 14.74 -4.51
CA ARG A 91 -2.11 14.88 -4.14
C ARG A 91 -2.36 14.70 -2.64
N LEU A 92 -1.44 15.21 -1.82
CA LEU A 92 -1.58 15.26 -0.36
C LEU A 92 -2.28 16.55 0.02
N SER A 93 -3.58 16.46 0.26
CA SER A 93 -4.43 17.60 0.59
C SER A 93 -5.36 17.28 1.76
N ALA A 94 -5.75 18.31 2.50
CA ALA A 94 -6.71 18.15 3.58
C ALA A 94 -8.03 17.56 3.05
N MET A 95 -8.57 16.55 3.72
CA MET A 95 -9.81 15.90 3.30
C MET A 95 -11.00 16.84 3.50
N ASN A 96 -11.77 17.09 2.43
CA ASN A 96 -13.04 17.77 2.54
C ASN A 96 -14.17 16.81 2.99
N ARG A 97 -15.38 17.31 3.20
CA ARG A 97 -16.53 16.49 3.60
C ARG A 97 -16.81 15.33 2.63
N GLY A 98 -16.66 15.58 1.34
CA GLY A 98 -16.81 14.53 0.34
C GLY A 98 -15.73 13.45 0.49
N ASP A 99 -14.47 13.84 0.73
CA ASP A 99 -13.36 12.90 0.89
C ASP A 99 -13.61 12.00 2.09
N VAL A 100 -14.11 12.56 3.19
CA VAL A 100 -14.52 11.82 4.39
C VAL A 100 -15.64 10.83 4.07
N ILE A 101 -16.69 11.25 3.37
CA ILE A 101 -17.81 10.36 2.97
C ILE A 101 -17.29 9.18 2.13
N TRP A 102 -16.38 9.46 1.18
CA TRP A 102 -15.79 8.43 0.33
C TRP A 102 -14.81 7.53 1.09
N ALA A 103 -14.06 8.06 2.05
CA ALA A 103 -13.19 7.27 2.91
C ALA A 103 -14.02 6.29 3.74
N ILE A 104 -15.09 6.77 4.39
CA ILE A 104 -16.01 5.94 5.19
C ILE A 104 -16.71 4.91 4.32
N GLY A 105 -17.41 5.35 3.26
CA GLY A 105 -18.14 4.47 2.35
C GLY A 105 -17.22 3.45 1.66
N GLY A 106 -16.04 3.88 1.24
CA GLY A 106 -15.01 3.02 0.67
C GLY A 106 -14.50 1.97 1.65
N THR A 107 -14.27 2.35 2.92
CA THR A 107 -13.86 1.43 3.98
C THR A 107 -14.94 0.37 4.21
N PHE A 108 -16.21 0.77 4.33
CA PHE A 108 -17.32 -0.18 4.46
C PHE A 108 -17.47 -1.09 3.24
N ALA A 109 -17.35 -0.55 2.03
CA ALA A 109 -17.45 -1.32 0.80
C ALA A 109 -16.33 -2.36 0.69
N ILE A 110 -15.08 -1.96 0.96
CA ILE A 110 -13.92 -2.86 0.97
C ILE A 110 -14.10 -3.93 2.04
N ALA A 111 -14.45 -3.56 3.28
CA ALA A 111 -14.62 -4.51 4.37
C ALA A 111 -15.72 -5.55 4.06
N THR A 112 -16.86 -5.09 3.52
CA THR A 112 -17.98 -5.96 3.13
C THR A 112 -17.57 -6.92 2.01
N ALA A 113 -16.89 -6.40 0.98
CA ALA A 113 -16.40 -7.22 -0.12
C ALA A 113 -15.34 -8.23 0.34
N THR A 114 -14.41 -7.83 1.21
CA THR A 114 -13.41 -8.73 1.80
C THR A 114 -14.09 -9.81 2.65
N ALA A 115 -15.09 -9.46 3.46
CA ALA A 115 -15.86 -10.43 4.24
C ALA A 115 -16.61 -11.44 3.34
N ALA A 116 -17.23 -10.97 2.26
CA ALA A 116 -17.91 -11.84 1.29
C ALA A 116 -16.94 -12.80 0.58
N ILE A 117 -15.77 -12.29 0.14
CA ILE A 117 -14.72 -13.12 -0.47
C ILE A 117 -14.19 -14.14 0.54
N LEU A 118 -13.94 -13.74 1.78
CA LEU A 118 -13.50 -14.63 2.84
C LEU A 118 -14.52 -15.73 3.13
N ALA A 119 -15.80 -15.38 3.22
CA ALA A 119 -16.88 -16.34 3.43
C ALA A 119 -16.98 -17.34 2.27
N LEU A 120 -16.93 -16.86 1.03
CA LEU A 120 -16.93 -17.72 -0.16
C LEU A 120 -15.69 -18.62 -0.21
N ALA A 121 -14.50 -18.08 0.05
CA ALA A 121 -13.27 -18.84 0.06
C ALA A 121 -13.30 -19.96 1.12
N ARG A 122 -13.79 -19.65 2.32
CA ARG A 122 -13.94 -20.65 3.41
C ARG A 122 -15.06 -21.66 3.17
N TYR A 123 -16.09 -21.27 2.41
CA TYR A 123 -17.13 -22.20 1.97
C TYR A 123 -16.58 -23.22 0.96
N LEU A 124 -15.72 -22.77 0.04
CA LEU A 124 -15.09 -23.63 -0.97
C LEU A 124 -13.93 -24.46 -0.39
N ASP A 125 -13.16 -23.88 0.53
CA ASP A 125 -12.05 -24.52 1.24
C ASP A 125 -12.11 -24.14 2.74
N PRO A 126 -12.63 -25.02 3.61
CA PRO A 126 -12.67 -24.76 5.05
C PRO A 126 -11.30 -24.51 5.71
N ASN A 127 -10.21 -24.92 5.06
CA ASN A 127 -8.83 -24.70 5.52
C ASN A 127 -8.23 -23.39 4.99
N PHE A 128 -9.00 -22.57 4.25
CA PHE A 128 -8.53 -21.29 3.75
C PHE A 128 -8.09 -20.36 4.91
N ARG A 129 -6.80 -20.04 4.95
CA ARG A 129 -6.18 -19.14 5.94
C ARG A 129 -5.37 -18.05 5.24
N PRO A 130 -5.85 -16.80 5.22
CA PRO A 130 -5.14 -15.67 4.63
C PRO A 130 -4.20 -15.05 5.65
N SER A 131 -3.12 -15.77 5.97
CA SER A 131 -2.04 -15.27 6.81
C SER A 131 -0.70 -15.72 6.23
N PRO A 132 0.28 -14.81 6.04
CA PRO A 132 1.62 -15.20 5.66
C PRO A 132 2.28 -15.97 6.80
N TRP A 133 3.12 -16.96 6.47
CA TRP A 133 3.78 -17.81 7.46
C TRP A 133 4.61 -17.03 8.50
N PHE A 134 5.18 -15.89 8.12
CA PHE A 134 6.01 -15.06 8.99
C PHE A 134 5.20 -14.15 9.93
N LEU A 135 3.86 -14.10 9.79
CA LEU A 135 2.96 -13.43 10.73
C LEU A 135 2.23 -14.42 11.64
N LEU A 136 2.47 -15.73 11.49
CA LEU A 136 1.91 -16.75 12.37
C LEU A 136 2.69 -16.76 13.69
N GLU A 137 2.12 -16.13 14.71
CA GLU A 137 2.65 -16.15 16.08
C GLU A 137 1.62 -16.78 17.02
N PRO A 138 2.07 -17.47 18.09
CA PRO A 138 1.17 -17.92 19.15
C PRO A 138 0.38 -16.73 19.74
N PRO A 139 -0.89 -16.92 20.13
CA PRO A 139 -1.68 -15.86 20.76
C PRO A 139 -0.99 -15.33 22.02
N GLY A 140 -0.78 -14.01 22.11
CA GLY A 140 -0.10 -13.40 23.25
C GLY A 140 0.09 -11.89 23.12
N TRP A 141 0.04 -11.17 24.24
CA TRP A 141 0.30 -9.73 24.27
C TRP A 141 1.79 -9.45 24.37
N HIS A 142 2.42 -9.08 23.26
CA HIS A 142 3.83 -8.69 23.22
C HIS A 142 3.95 -7.17 22.98
N ALA A 143 3.98 -6.38 24.06
CA ALA A 143 4.08 -4.92 23.98
C ALA A 143 5.28 -4.42 23.12
N SER A 144 6.37 -5.18 23.08
CA SER A 144 7.54 -4.92 22.23
C SER A 144 7.26 -5.07 20.72
N VAL A 145 6.36 -5.98 20.33
CA VAL A 145 5.88 -6.14 18.94
C VAL A 145 5.14 -4.88 18.49
N PHE A 146 4.37 -4.24 19.38
CA PHE A 146 3.64 -3.00 19.08
C PHE A 146 4.59 -1.81 18.84
N ALA A 147 5.59 -1.64 19.72
CA ALA A 147 6.56 -0.56 19.59
C ALA A 147 7.42 -0.71 18.31
N ALA A 148 7.84 -1.94 17.98
CA ALA A 148 8.60 -2.23 16.76
C ALA A 148 7.76 -2.08 15.48
N TRP A 149 6.43 -2.12 15.59
CA TRP A 149 5.51 -2.04 14.47
C TRP A 149 5.20 -0.60 14.02
N ILE A 150 5.33 0.41 14.90
CA ILE A 150 5.00 1.81 14.56
C ILE A 150 5.79 2.32 13.33
N PRO A 151 7.13 2.15 13.23
CA PRO A 151 7.88 2.58 12.05
C PRO A 151 7.46 1.83 10.78
N LEU A 152 7.12 0.53 10.91
CA LEU A 152 6.59 -0.27 9.81
C LEU A 152 5.25 0.27 9.35
N PHE A 153 4.32 0.57 10.27
CA PHE A 153 3.00 1.07 9.92
C PHE A 153 3.07 2.38 9.13
N VAL A 154 3.87 3.34 9.60
CA VAL A 154 4.02 4.63 8.92
C VAL A 154 4.71 4.48 7.57
N SER A 155 5.83 3.75 7.50
CA SER A 155 6.56 3.55 6.24
C SER A 155 5.80 2.68 5.25
N ASN A 156 4.98 1.73 5.72
CA ASN A 156 4.12 0.89 4.89
C ASN A 156 3.08 1.73 4.18
N ILE A 157 2.22 2.39 4.95
CA ILE A 157 1.09 3.15 4.41
C ILE A 157 1.60 4.31 3.56
N LEU A 158 2.53 5.11 4.10
CA LEU A 158 3.05 6.25 3.34
C LEU A 158 3.89 5.81 2.15
N GLY A 159 4.69 4.76 2.29
CA GLY A 159 5.53 4.26 1.20
C GLY A 159 4.69 3.78 0.03
N GLU A 160 3.70 2.94 0.29
CA GLU A 160 2.79 2.43 -0.73
C GLU A 160 1.91 3.53 -1.31
N GLU A 161 1.26 4.36 -0.50
CA GLU A 161 0.35 5.39 -1.02
C GLU A 161 1.09 6.47 -1.79
N LEU A 162 2.27 6.91 -1.34
CA LEU A 162 3.04 7.91 -2.08
C LEU A 162 3.63 7.33 -3.37
N CYS A 163 4.07 6.08 -3.36
CA CYS A 163 4.60 5.43 -4.57
C CYS A 163 3.50 5.12 -5.58
N TRP A 164 2.43 4.45 -5.15
CA TRP A 164 1.40 3.94 -6.04
C TRP A 164 0.35 4.99 -6.40
N ARG A 165 -0.04 5.86 -5.47
CA ARG A 165 -1.15 6.81 -5.65
C ARG A 165 -0.69 8.24 -5.82
N GLY A 166 0.37 8.63 -5.11
CA GLY A 166 0.97 9.96 -5.24
C GLY A 166 1.80 10.10 -6.52
N TYR A 167 2.61 9.09 -6.83
CA TYR A 167 3.53 9.13 -7.96
C TYR A 167 2.96 8.45 -9.21
N LEU A 168 2.62 7.16 -9.12
CA LEU A 168 2.36 6.31 -10.27
C LEU A 168 0.94 6.45 -10.85
N LEU A 169 -0.11 6.44 -10.02
CA LEU A 169 -1.49 6.56 -10.47
C LEU A 169 -1.75 7.83 -11.31
N PRO A 170 -1.25 9.04 -10.96
CA PRO A 170 -1.43 10.23 -11.81
C PRO A 170 -0.81 10.08 -13.20
N ARG A 171 0.33 9.37 -13.30
CA ARG A 171 0.97 9.06 -14.60
C ARG A 171 0.15 8.03 -15.38
N GLN A 172 -0.44 7.06 -14.68
CA GLN A 172 -1.34 6.09 -15.28
C GLN A 172 -2.65 6.75 -15.73
N GLU A 173 -3.16 7.74 -15.02
CA GLU A 173 -4.31 8.55 -15.47
C GLU A 173 -3.97 9.31 -16.75
N ALA A 174 -2.77 9.87 -16.86
CA ALA A 174 -2.31 10.51 -18.09
C ALA A 174 -2.15 9.53 -19.27
N GLY A 175 -1.84 8.24 -19.01
CA GLY A 175 -1.66 7.22 -20.06
C GLY A 175 -2.92 6.41 -20.41
N PHE A 176 -3.74 6.07 -19.42
CA PHE A 176 -4.89 5.17 -19.52
C PHE A 176 -6.23 5.86 -19.23
N GLY A 177 -6.21 7.12 -18.79
CA GLY A 177 -7.42 7.89 -18.49
C GLY A 177 -8.26 7.26 -17.37
N ARG A 178 -9.56 7.11 -17.64
CA ARG A 178 -10.56 6.69 -16.65
C ARG A 178 -10.37 5.26 -16.11
N ILE A 179 -9.62 4.42 -16.81
CA ILE A 179 -9.37 3.04 -16.39
C ILE A 179 -8.06 2.86 -15.63
N ALA A 180 -7.30 3.94 -15.36
CA ALA A 180 -5.98 3.89 -14.72
C ALA A 180 -5.93 3.17 -13.36
N TRP A 181 -7.01 3.23 -12.59
CA TRP A 181 -7.17 2.50 -11.33
C TRP A 181 -7.05 0.98 -11.52
N LEU A 182 -7.41 0.44 -12.69
CA LEU A 182 -7.40 -1.00 -12.95
C LEU A 182 -5.98 -1.58 -13.05
N PRO A 183 -5.07 -1.08 -13.93
CA PRO A 183 -3.69 -1.54 -13.91
C PRO A 183 -2.98 -1.18 -12.61
N ASN A 184 -3.30 -0.04 -11.97
CA ASN A 184 -2.76 0.28 -10.64
C ASN A 184 -3.12 -0.80 -9.62
N GLY A 185 -4.41 -1.15 -9.53
CA GLY A 185 -4.91 -2.12 -8.57
C GLY A 185 -4.47 -3.55 -8.85
N ILE A 186 -4.47 -3.97 -10.12
CA ILE A 186 -3.97 -5.30 -10.52
C ILE A 186 -2.50 -5.45 -10.15
N PHE A 187 -1.65 -4.50 -10.54
CA PHE A 187 -0.23 -4.60 -10.22
C PHE A 187 0.05 -4.46 -8.72
N TRP A 188 -0.77 -3.70 -8.00
CA TRP A 188 -0.67 -3.65 -6.54
C TRP A 188 -1.09 -4.96 -5.87
N CYS A 189 -2.11 -5.66 -6.39
CA CYS A 189 -2.44 -7.02 -5.93
C CYS A 189 -1.31 -8.01 -6.24
N LEU A 190 -0.75 -7.94 -7.45
CA LEU A 190 0.37 -8.79 -7.87
C LEU A 190 1.65 -8.50 -7.09
N PHE A 191 1.87 -7.26 -6.65
CA PHE A 191 3.00 -6.91 -5.80
C PHE A 191 3.10 -7.81 -4.56
N HIS A 192 1.96 -8.23 -4.01
CA HIS A 192 1.84 -9.07 -2.81
C HIS A 192 1.94 -10.58 -3.03
N TRP A 193 2.29 -11.06 -4.24
CA TRP A 193 2.26 -12.50 -4.53
C TRP A 193 3.09 -13.37 -3.58
N SER A 194 4.20 -12.82 -3.06
CA SER A 194 5.10 -13.52 -2.13
C SER A 194 4.46 -13.80 -0.76
N PHE A 195 3.34 -13.17 -0.43
CA PHE A 195 2.57 -13.45 0.79
C PHE A 195 1.66 -14.68 0.64
N GLY A 196 1.56 -15.24 -0.57
CA GLY A 196 0.76 -16.42 -0.87
C GLY A 196 -0.62 -16.08 -1.45
N TRP A 197 -1.15 -17.02 -2.23
CA TRP A 197 -2.43 -16.86 -2.91
C TRP A 197 -3.63 -16.55 -2.00
N PRO A 198 -3.74 -17.07 -0.74
CA PRO A 198 -4.86 -16.74 0.12
C PRO A 198 -4.89 -15.24 0.47
N ILE A 199 -3.71 -14.66 0.71
CA ILE A 199 -3.58 -13.22 0.95
C ILE A 199 -3.99 -12.43 -0.29
N MET A 200 -3.50 -12.80 -1.48
CA MET A 200 -3.86 -12.12 -2.72
C MET A 200 -5.39 -12.08 -2.92
N VAL A 201 -6.08 -13.20 -2.72
CA VAL A 201 -7.55 -13.27 -2.82
C VAL A 201 -8.22 -12.29 -1.86
N THR A 202 -7.76 -12.21 -0.62
CA THR A 202 -8.34 -11.29 0.37
C THR A 202 -8.00 -9.81 0.14
N LEU A 203 -6.91 -9.53 -0.57
CA LEU A 203 -6.49 -8.18 -0.93
C LEU A 203 -7.22 -7.65 -2.19
N LEU A 204 -7.89 -8.50 -2.98
CA LEU A 204 -8.57 -8.08 -4.21
C LEU A 204 -9.51 -6.86 -4.01
N PRO A 205 -10.35 -6.79 -2.97
CA PRO A 205 -11.25 -5.66 -2.79
C PRO A 205 -10.53 -4.35 -2.54
N ILE A 206 -9.59 -4.32 -1.58
CA ILE A 206 -8.83 -3.09 -1.29
C ILE A 206 -7.98 -2.71 -2.49
N THR A 207 -7.38 -3.70 -3.17
CA THR A 207 -6.46 -3.42 -4.26
C THR A 207 -7.12 -2.80 -5.47
N LEU A 208 -8.40 -3.08 -5.73
CA LEU A 208 -9.15 -2.48 -6.82
C LEU A 208 -9.92 -1.22 -6.41
N LEU A 209 -10.59 -1.24 -5.26
CA LEU A 209 -11.46 -0.15 -4.84
C LEU A 209 -10.67 1.08 -4.34
N LEU A 210 -9.56 0.89 -3.62
CA LEU A 210 -8.77 2.01 -3.11
C LEU A 210 -8.21 2.90 -4.24
N PRO A 211 -7.49 2.38 -5.26
CA PRO A 211 -7.00 3.24 -6.34
C PRO A 211 -8.14 3.85 -7.15
N TRP A 212 -9.28 3.16 -7.29
CA TRP A 212 -10.47 3.74 -7.90
C TRP A 212 -10.98 4.96 -7.10
N ILE A 213 -11.12 4.82 -5.78
CA ILE A 213 -11.51 5.93 -4.89
C ILE A 213 -10.51 7.08 -5.01
N VAL A 214 -9.21 6.82 -4.90
CA VAL A 214 -8.19 7.87 -4.98
C VAL A 214 -8.21 8.55 -6.36
N GLN A 215 -8.45 7.82 -7.43
CA GLN A 215 -8.64 8.40 -8.76
C GLN A 215 -9.90 9.28 -8.83
N GLN A 216 -11.03 8.88 -8.25
CA GLN A 216 -12.24 9.72 -8.21
C GLN A 216 -12.04 10.98 -7.38
N ARG A 217 -11.31 10.86 -6.27
CA ARG A 217 -11.11 11.95 -5.31
C ARG A 217 -9.95 12.87 -5.66
N GLN A 218 -9.03 12.40 -6.51
CA GLN A 218 -7.77 13.09 -6.82
C GLN A 218 -7.02 13.50 -5.54
N ASN A 219 -7.12 12.67 -4.49
CA ASN A 219 -6.60 12.96 -3.16
C ASN A 219 -6.01 11.68 -2.53
N THR A 220 -4.68 11.60 -2.47
CA THR A 220 -3.95 10.45 -1.90
C THR A 220 -4.19 10.33 -0.39
N SER A 221 -4.53 11.42 0.30
CA SER A 221 -4.84 11.38 1.74
C SER A 221 -6.05 10.50 2.05
N VAL A 222 -7.01 10.37 1.12
CA VAL A 222 -8.13 9.41 1.23
C VAL A 222 -7.62 7.98 1.22
N GLY A 223 -6.69 7.66 0.33
CA GLY A 223 -6.03 6.36 0.25
C GLY A 223 -5.27 6.03 1.53
N ILE A 224 -4.49 6.98 2.06
CA ILE A 224 -3.75 6.84 3.32
C ILE A 224 -4.69 6.48 4.48
N VAL A 225 -5.84 7.15 4.60
CA VAL A 225 -6.80 6.86 5.69
C VAL A 225 -7.39 5.47 5.54
N ILE A 226 -7.92 5.12 4.35
CA ILE A 226 -8.50 3.79 4.11
C ILE A 226 -7.46 2.70 4.35
N HIS A 227 -6.28 2.83 3.74
CA HIS A 227 -5.20 1.86 3.85
C HIS A 227 -4.75 1.70 5.31
N GLY A 228 -4.62 2.81 6.04
CA GLY A 228 -4.27 2.78 7.45
C GLY A 228 -5.28 2.06 8.33
N VAL A 229 -6.58 2.23 8.09
CA VAL A 229 -7.62 1.49 8.81
C VAL A 229 -7.47 -0.02 8.62
N PHE A 230 -7.28 -0.49 7.38
CA PHE A 230 -7.13 -1.92 7.11
C PHE A 230 -5.82 -2.51 7.64
N ASN A 231 -4.70 -1.79 7.53
CA ASN A 231 -3.44 -2.23 8.14
C ASN A 231 -3.56 -2.33 9.66
N ALA A 232 -4.22 -1.36 10.31
CA ALA A 232 -4.44 -1.39 11.76
C ALA A 232 -5.34 -2.54 12.18
N ALA A 233 -6.44 -2.77 11.46
CA ALA A 233 -7.34 -3.90 11.71
C ALA A 233 -6.64 -5.25 11.54
N GLY A 234 -5.85 -5.42 10.46
CA GLY A 234 -5.08 -6.64 10.23
C GLY A 234 -4.06 -6.90 11.32
N PHE A 235 -3.34 -5.87 11.77
CA PHE A 235 -2.39 -6.00 12.87
C PHE A 235 -3.06 -6.36 14.20
N ILE A 236 -4.18 -5.70 14.54
CA ILE A 236 -4.95 -6.05 15.74
C ILE A 236 -5.39 -7.52 15.67
N ALA A 237 -5.82 -8.02 14.51
CA ALA A 237 -6.20 -9.41 14.34
C ALA A 237 -5.03 -10.38 14.56
N VAL A 238 -3.83 -10.06 14.06
CA VAL A 238 -2.62 -10.86 14.27
C VAL A 238 -2.23 -10.90 15.75
N VAL A 239 -2.16 -9.75 16.42
CA VAL A 239 -1.70 -9.69 17.83
C VAL A 239 -2.75 -10.25 18.81
N SER A 240 -4.04 -10.12 18.51
CA SER A 240 -5.10 -10.70 19.34
C SER A 240 -5.29 -12.20 19.16
N GLY A 241 -4.61 -12.82 18.19
CA GLY A 241 -4.85 -14.21 17.80
C GLY A 241 -6.20 -14.45 17.11
N ALA A 242 -6.92 -13.39 16.72
CA ALA A 242 -8.18 -13.49 15.97
C ALA A 242 -7.97 -13.79 14.47
N GLY A 243 -6.71 -13.81 14.01
CA GLY A 243 -6.31 -14.07 12.63
C GLY A 243 -5.94 -15.53 12.28
N THR A 244 -6.04 -16.46 13.24
CA THR A 244 -5.74 -17.90 13.08
C THR A 244 -7.00 -18.76 13.14
#